data_AF-A0AAD8CBJ5-F1
#
_entry.id   AF-A0AAD8CBJ5-F1
#
_cell.length_a   1.000
_cell.length_b   1.000
_cell.length_c   1.000
_cell.angle_alpha   90.00
_cell.angle_beta   90.00
_cell.angle_gamma   90.00
#
_symmetry.space_group_name_H-M   'P 1'
#
loop_
_entity.id
_entity.type
_entity.pdbx_description
1 polymer ?
#
loop_
_entity_poly.entity_id
_entity_poly.type
_entity_poly.pdbx_seq_one_letter_code
_entity_poly.pdbx_strand_id
1 'polypeptide(L)'
;MIVTLLFVVLLPLALAAEDPTTVCSPDQVSFYGYNIQTDVTSYVTIDYKQNLMGVITGNLTTVNDIVNGKSYVIDDKGSCQSSDLTPKNPYPQCLSANAVSFGNIYVGFGTNQLNATLWQFPYSVGAVNGVVKAAFPNEPNSITFPFLSRFVDDKGVLLSASFYVDVTANITQPALLKIPDPCPPKVIA
;
A
#
# COMPACT_ATOMS: atom_id res chain seq x y z
N MET A 1 -33.96 34.87 46.36
CA MET A 1 -34.31 33.69 45.55
C MET A 1 -33.18 33.50 44.55
N ILE A 2 -32.27 32.56 44.83
CA ILE A 2 -31.03 32.34 44.08
C ILE A 2 -31.40 31.48 42.86
N VAL A 3 -31.28 32.05 41.66
CA VAL A 3 -31.41 31.31 40.40
C VAL A 3 -30.05 30.68 40.13
N THR A 4 -29.90 29.40 40.49
CA THR A 4 -28.68 28.64 40.24
C THR A 4 -28.68 28.19 38.78
N LEU A 5 -27.65 28.66 38.07
CA LEU A 5 -27.21 28.26 36.73
C LEU A 5 -27.25 26.74 36.49
N LEU A 6 -27.80 26.33 35.34
CA LEU A 6 -27.47 25.05 34.71
C LEU A 6 -27.13 25.29 33.23
N PHE A 7 -25.92 25.78 32.96
CA PHE A 7 -25.32 25.72 31.63
C PHE A 7 -24.89 24.27 31.40
N VAL A 8 -25.74 23.48 30.74
CA VAL A 8 -25.35 22.18 30.18
C VAL A 8 -24.42 22.49 29.00
N VAL A 9 -23.12 22.44 29.25
CA VAL A 9 -22.11 22.47 28.19
C VAL A 9 -22.24 21.18 27.40
N LEU A 10 -23.05 21.20 26.34
CA LEU A 10 -22.98 20.26 25.24
C LEU A 10 -21.60 20.45 24.58
N LEU A 11 -20.55 19.86 25.13
CA LEU A 11 -19.38 19.58 24.31
C LEU A 11 -19.87 18.58 23.26
N PRO A 12 -19.83 18.91 21.95
CA PRO A 12 -19.86 17.85 20.97
C PRO A 12 -18.65 16.98 21.30
N LEU A 13 -18.90 15.74 21.70
CA LEU A 13 -17.93 14.66 21.52
C LEU A 13 -17.71 14.60 20.02
N ALA A 14 -16.85 15.48 19.52
CA ALA A 14 -16.18 15.30 18.26
C ALA A 14 -15.45 13.99 18.47
N LEU A 15 -16.05 12.90 17.99
CA LEU A 15 -15.34 11.67 17.71
C LEU A 15 -14.13 12.13 16.93
N ALA A 16 -12.96 12.15 17.58
CA ALA A 16 -11.74 12.55 16.92
C ALA A 16 -11.61 11.61 15.73
N ALA A 17 -11.78 12.17 14.52
CA ALA A 17 -11.56 11.41 13.31
C ALA A 17 -10.15 10.82 13.43
N GLU A 18 -10.02 9.52 13.21
CA GLU A 18 -8.73 8.85 13.23
C GLU A 18 -7.80 9.60 12.27
N ASP A 19 -6.65 10.06 12.76
CA ASP A 19 -5.66 10.73 11.93
C ASP A 19 -5.10 9.70 10.93
N PRO A 20 -5.40 9.82 9.63
CA PRO A 20 -5.03 8.80 8.67
C PRO A 20 -3.51 8.62 8.60
N THR A 21 -2.73 9.67 8.89
CA THR A 21 -1.27 9.62 8.83
C THR A 21 -0.66 8.70 9.89
N THR A 22 -1.45 8.25 10.86
CA THR A 22 -1.05 7.26 11.87
C THR A 22 -1.23 5.81 11.40
N VAL A 23 -1.96 5.58 10.31
CA VAL A 23 -2.11 4.26 9.68
C VAL A 23 -0.87 4.00 8.83
N CYS A 24 0.17 3.48 9.47
CA CYS A 24 1.50 3.26 8.89
C CYS A 24 1.89 1.79 8.87
N SER A 25 2.42 1.35 7.73
CA SER A 25 3.11 0.07 7.60
C SER A 25 4.41 0.07 8.43
N PRO A 26 4.86 -1.11 8.89
CA PRO A 26 6.18 -1.23 9.49
C PRO A 26 7.28 -0.78 8.51
N ASP A 27 8.46 -0.45 9.03
CA ASP A 27 9.61 0.01 8.22
C ASP A 27 10.03 -0.98 7.12
N GLN A 28 9.71 -2.26 7.32
CA GLN A 28 9.95 -3.33 6.38
C GLN A 28 8.70 -4.19 6.27
N VAL A 29 8.33 -4.55 5.05
CA VAL A 29 7.19 -5.44 4.82
C VAL A 29 7.50 -6.42 3.70
N SER A 30 7.07 -7.67 3.86
CA SER A 30 7.08 -8.70 2.82
C SER A 30 5.72 -9.37 2.74
N PHE A 31 5.23 -9.64 1.53
CA PHE A 31 3.90 -10.24 1.30
C PHE A 31 3.79 -10.90 -0.08
N TYR A 32 2.77 -11.73 -0.26
CA TYR A 32 2.32 -12.15 -1.59
C TYR A 32 1.15 -11.28 -2.04
N GLY A 33 1.23 -10.76 -3.26
CA GLY A 33 0.15 -10.07 -3.94
C GLY A 33 -0.53 -10.98 -4.95
N TYR A 34 -1.85 -10.86 -5.10
CA TYR A 34 -2.61 -11.49 -6.18
C TYR A 34 -3.52 -10.46 -6.84
N ASN A 35 -3.29 -10.18 -8.12
CA ASN A 35 -4.13 -9.31 -8.92
C ASN A 35 -5.31 -10.09 -9.51
N ILE A 36 -6.52 -9.73 -9.10
CA ILE A 36 -7.75 -10.45 -9.41
C ILE A 36 -8.14 -10.30 -10.89
N GLN A 37 -7.73 -9.22 -11.54
CA GLN A 37 -8.09 -8.93 -12.93
C GLN A 37 -7.16 -9.60 -13.92
N THR A 38 -5.87 -9.70 -13.58
CA THR A 38 -4.84 -10.22 -14.49
C THR A 38 -4.42 -11.66 -14.17
N ASP A 39 -4.92 -12.25 -13.07
CA ASP A 39 -4.50 -13.57 -12.58
C ASP A 39 -2.97 -13.65 -12.38
N VAL A 40 -2.40 -12.59 -11.79
CA VAL A 40 -0.96 -12.48 -11.56
C VAL A 40 -0.68 -12.52 -10.07
N THR A 41 0.14 -13.47 -9.67
CA THR A 41 0.74 -13.53 -8.33
C THR A 41 2.13 -12.89 -8.35
N SER A 42 2.43 -12.13 -7.31
CA SER A 42 3.75 -11.56 -7.07
C SER A 42 4.18 -11.79 -5.62
N TYR A 43 5.49 -11.88 -5.41
CA TYR A 43 6.09 -11.71 -4.09
C TYR A 43 6.68 -10.31 -4.02
N VAL A 44 6.39 -9.57 -2.95
CA VAL A 44 6.85 -8.19 -2.79
C VAL A 44 7.57 -8.04 -1.46
N THR A 45 8.67 -7.29 -1.48
CA THR A 45 9.33 -6.79 -0.28
C THR A 45 9.55 -5.29 -0.41
N ILE A 46 9.31 -4.54 0.65
CA ILE A 46 9.52 -3.09 0.70
C ILE A 46 10.38 -2.78 1.92
N ASP A 47 11.41 -1.97 1.72
CA ASP A 47 12.21 -1.35 2.77
C ASP A 47 12.02 0.17 2.70
N TYR A 48 11.24 0.71 3.63
CA TYR A 48 10.94 2.14 3.68
C TYR A 48 12.14 2.97 4.14
N LYS A 49 13.08 2.39 4.89
CA LYS A 49 14.31 3.09 5.30
C LYS A 49 15.25 3.28 4.11
N GLN A 50 15.35 2.27 3.27
CA GLN A 50 16.17 2.31 2.05
C GLN A 50 15.42 2.88 0.85
N ASN A 51 14.11 3.08 0.94
CA ASN A 51 13.25 3.50 -0.18
C ASN A 51 13.38 2.57 -1.39
N LEU A 52 13.43 1.26 -1.13
CA LEU A 52 13.53 0.22 -2.13
C LEU A 52 12.32 -0.72 -2.05
N MET A 53 11.83 -1.14 -3.21
CA MET A 53 10.82 -2.19 -3.33
C MET A 53 11.28 -3.25 -4.32
N GLY A 54 11.35 -4.51 -3.89
CA GLY A 54 11.61 -5.67 -4.73
C GLY A 54 10.31 -6.41 -5.03
N VAL A 55 10.12 -6.83 -6.27
CA VAL A 55 8.95 -7.56 -6.74
C VAL A 55 9.41 -8.74 -7.58
N ILE A 56 8.91 -9.94 -7.31
CA ILE A 56 9.02 -11.09 -8.20
C ILE A 56 7.67 -11.28 -8.89
N THR A 57 7.66 -11.41 -10.21
CA THR A 57 6.48 -11.80 -10.98
C THR A 57 6.90 -12.77 -12.08
N GLY A 58 6.47 -14.03 -11.96
CA GLY A 58 6.99 -15.10 -12.81
C GLY A 58 8.51 -15.23 -12.66
N ASN A 59 9.24 -15.18 -13.79
CA ASN A 59 10.70 -15.28 -13.81
C ASN A 59 11.41 -13.90 -13.77
N LEU A 60 10.67 -12.81 -13.61
CA LEU A 60 11.24 -11.46 -13.57
C LEU A 60 11.30 -10.96 -12.13
N THR A 61 12.44 -10.37 -11.78
CA THR A 61 12.58 -9.56 -10.58
C THR A 61 12.59 -8.09 -10.99
N THR A 62 11.82 -7.25 -10.30
CA THR A 62 11.83 -5.80 -10.48
C THR A 62 12.23 -5.14 -9.17
N VAL A 63 13.23 -4.28 -9.20
CA VAL A 63 13.62 -3.44 -8.06
C VAL A 63 13.26 -2.00 -8.38
N ASN A 64 12.45 -1.37 -7.54
CA ASN A 64 12.06 0.03 -7.66
C ASN A 64 12.82 0.83 -6.60
N ASP A 65 13.67 1.73 -7.08
CA ASP A 65 14.39 2.72 -6.29
C ASP A 65 13.61 4.02 -6.31
N ILE A 66 12.91 4.24 -5.20
CA ILE A 66 11.98 5.36 -5.03
C ILE A 66 12.75 6.68 -4.90
N VAL A 67 13.95 6.65 -4.30
CA VAL A 67 14.80 7.84 -4.14
C VAL A 67 15.32 8.33 -5.48
N ASN A 68 15.86 7.43 -6.30
CA ASN A 68 16.39 7.80 -7.62
C ASN A 68 15.32 7.81 -8.72
N GLY A 69 14.09 7.37 -8.41
CA GLY A 69 12.99 7.30 -9.37
C GLY A 69 13.26 6.34 -10.52
N LYS A 70 13.89 5.19 -10.23
CA LYS A 70 14.27 4.17 -11.21
C LYS A 70 13.62 2.83 -10.92
N SER A 71 13.33 2.10 -11.99
CA SER A 71 12.89 0.71 -11.95
C SER A 71 13.93 -0.14 -12.68
N TYR A 72 14.33 -1.26 -12.07
CA TYR A 72 15.34 -2.18 -12.58
C TYR A 72 14.70 -3.55 -12.78
N VAL A 73 14.61 -4.01 -14.02
CA VAL A 73 14.08 -5.34 -14.35
C VAL A 73 15.24 -6.28 -14.58
N ILE A 74 15.24 -7.39 -13.84
CA ILE A 74 16.27 -8.43 -13.82
C ILE A 74 15.61 -9.73 -14.28
N ASP A 75 16.13 -10.33 -15.35
CA ASP A 75 15.66 -11.63 -15.84
C ASP A 75 16.29 -12.81 -15.10
N ASP A 76 15.86 -14.03 -15.43
CA ASP A 76 16.35 -15.28 -14.84
C ASP A 76 17.83 -15.59 -15.17
N LYS A 77 18.42 -14.88 -16.15
CA LYS A 77 19.84 -14.97 -16.52
C LYS A 77 20.68 -13.90 -15.82
N GLY A 78 20.06 -13.02 -15.03
CA GLY A 78 20.71 -11.91 -14.36
C GLY A 78 20.94 -10.69 -15.26
N SER A 79 20.38 -10.66 -16.48
CA SER A 79 20.43 -9.48 -17.33
C SER A 79 19.55 -8.39 -16.71
N CYS A 80 20.08 -7.17 -16.62
CA CYS A 80 19.40 -6.05 -15.98
C CYS A 80 19.13 -4.91 -16.97
N GLN A 81 17.95 -4.30 -16.89
CA GLN A 81 17.61 -3.07 -17.61
C GLN A 81 16.96 -2.06 -16.66
N SER A 82 17.28 -0.78 -16.82
CA SER A 82 16.70 0.32 -16.03
C SER A 82 15.74 1.18 -16.83
N SER A 83 14.70 1.71 -16.18
CA SER A 83 13.78 2.70 -16.73
C SER A 83 13.36 3.70 -15.65
N ASP A 84 12.70 4.78 -16.05
CA ASP A 84 12.10 5.70 -15.08
C ASP A 84 10.92 5.01 -14.35
N LEU A 85 10.84 5.23 -13.05
CA LEU A 85 9.78 4.68 -12.21
C LEU A 85 8.51 5.53 -12.32
N THR A 86 7.41 4.90 -12.74
CA THR A 86 6.08 5.53 -12.82
C THR A 86 5.01 4.57 -12.30
N PRO A 87 4.27 4.90 -11.22
CA PRO A 87 4.41 6.11 -10.40
C PRO A 87 5.65 6.06 -9.50
N LYS A 88 6.16 7.23 -9.08
CA LYS A 88 7.39 7.33 -8.26
C LYS A 88 7.30 6.63 -6.91
N ASN A 89 6.11 6.54 -6.31
CA ASN A 89 5.92 5.85 -5.02
C ASN A 89 4.55 5.14 -4.98
N PRO A 90 4.47 3.88 -5.47
CA PRO A 90 3.20 3.15 -5.53
C PRO A 90 2.69 2.69 -4.15
N TYR A 91 3.56 2.63 -3.14
CA TYR A 91 3.22 2.13 -1.81
C TYR A 91 3.83 3.05 -0.75
N PRO A 92 3.19 4.19 -0.38
CA PRO A 92 3.65 5.00 0.72
C PRO A 92 3.60 4.22 2.05
N GLN A 93 4.49 4.52 3.00
CA GLN A 93 4.51 3.84 4.30
C GLN A 93 3.22 4.09 5.09
N CYS A 94 2.76 5.34 5.11
CA CYS A 94 1.56 5.76 5.82
C CYS A 94 0.51 6.25 4.83
N LEU A 95 -0.76 6.21 5.24
CA LEU A 95 -1.80 6.91 4.49
C LEU A 95 -1.54 8.42 4.48
N SER A 96 -1.96 9.07 3.40
CA SER A 96 -1.86 10.52 3.25
C SER A 96 -2.89 11.23 4.15
N ALA A 97 -2.61 12.48 4.52
CA ALA A 97 -3.50 13.29 5.36
C ALA A 97 -4.91 13.53 4.75
N ASN A 98 -5.06 13.34 3.45
CA ASN A 98 -6.34 13.43 2.74
C ASN A 98 -7.05 12.08 2.55
N ALA A 99 -6.54 11.00 3.15
CA ALA A 99 -7.24 9.73 3.20
C ALA A 99 -8.49 9.86 4.09
N VAL A 100 -9.57 9.17 3.69
CA VAL A 100 -10.86 9.23 4.37
C VAL A 100 -11.31 7.81 4.69
N SER A 101 -11.60 7.53 5.95
CA SER A 101 -12.27 6.29 6.35
C SER A 101 -13.74 6.35 5.91
N PHE A 102 -14.23 5.32 5.23
CA PHE A 102 -15.61 5.32 4.73
C PHE A 102 -16.45 4.13 5.22
N GLY A 103 -15.88 3.26 6.06
CA GLY A 103 -16.60 2.15 6.67
C GLY A 103 -15.67 1.15 7.33
N ASN A 104 -16.28 0.09 7.86
CA ASN A 104 -15.59 -1.08 8.37
C ASN A 104 -16.10 -2.31 7.63
N ILE A 105 -15.23 -3.30 7.45
CA ILE A 105 -15.61 -4.62 6.96
C ILE A 105 -15.14 -5.67 7.93
N TYR A 106 -15.84 -6.79 7.90
CA TYR A 106 -15.52 -7.94 8.69
C TYR A 106 -15.40 -9.16 7.79
N VAL A 107 -14.22 -9.78 7.76
CA VAL A 107 -13.90 -10.87 6.84
C VAL A 107 -13.77 -12.18 7.62
N GLY A 108 -14.45 -13.22 7.18
CA GLY A 108 -14.51 -14.51 7.89
C GLY A 108 -15.81 -14.70 8.67
N PHE A 109 -15.83 -15.66 9.60
CA PHE A 109 -17.03 -16.06 10.32
C PHE A 109 -16.73 -16.35 11.80
N GLY A 110 -17.67 -16.02 12.68
CA GLY A 110 -17.58 -16.29 14.11
C GLY A 110 -16.52 -15.44 14.82
N THR A 111 -15.87 -16.02 15.83
CA THR A 111 -14.87 -15.33 16.66
C THR A 111 -13.52 -15.10 15.97
N ASN A 112 -13.32 -15.69 14.78
CA ASN A 112 -12.08 -15.58 14.01
C ASN A 112 -12.22 -14.57 12.86
N GLN A 113 -13.15 -13.63 12.99
CA GLN A 113 -13.40 -12.63 11.97
C GLN A 113 -12.32 -11.55 12.03
N LEU A 114 -11.75 -11.21 10.88
CA LEU A 114 -10.83 -10.09 10.73
C LEU A 114 -11.65 -8.80 10.60
N ASN A 115 -11.52 -7.88 11.55
CA ASN A 115 -12.06 -6.53 11.43
C ASN A 115 -11.07 -5.61 10.70
N ALA A 116 -11.59 -4.73 9.85
CA ALA A 116 -10.78 -3.81 9.07
C ALA A 116 -11.48 -2.48 8.76
N THR A 117 -10.72 -1.38 8.83
CA THR A 117 -11.18 -0.06 8.37
C THR A 117 -10.98 0.04 6.87
N LEU A 118 -12.01 0.52 6.19
CA LEU A 118 -11.95 0.88 4.78
C LEU A 118 -11.51 2.33 4.62
N TRP A 119 -10.41 2.52 3.91
CA TRP A 119 -9.81 3.81 3.59
C TRP A 119 -9.91 4.10 2.09
N GLN A 120 -10.16 5.36 1.74
CA GLN A 120 -10.01 5.85 0.38
C GLN A 120 -9.06 7.05 0.31
N PHE A 121 -8.20 7.10 -0.70
CA PHE A 121 -7.22 8.18 -0.88
C PHE A 121 -6.89 8.37 -2.36
N PRO A 122 -6.51 9.58 -2.80
CA PRO A 122 -6.21 9.82 -4.20
C PRO A 122 -4.91 9.14 -4.61
N TYR A 123 -4.83 8.73 -5.88
CA TYR A 123 -3.58 8.36 -6.52
C TYR A 123 -3.47 9.01 -7.90
N SER A 124 -2.23 9.12 -8.38
CA SER A 124 -1.92 9.59 -9.73
C SER A 124 -0.77 8.77 -10.32
N VAL A 125 -0.97 8.26 -11.53
CA VAL A 125 0.06 7.56 -12.32
C VAL A 125 0.10 8.17 -13.71
N GLY A 126 1.16 8.93 -14.01
CA GLY A 126 1.28 9.62 -15.29
C GLY A 126 0.12 10.62 -15.49
N ALA A 127 -0.68 10.40 -16.53
CA ALA A 127 -1.87 11.23 -16.82
C ALA A 127 -3.16 10.69 -16.18
N VAL A 128 -3.11 9.55 -15.50
CA VAL A 128 -4.28 8.90 -14.90
C VAL A 128 -4.39 9.34 -13.43
N ASN A 129 -5.52 9.96 -13.09
CA ASN A 129 -5.88 10.29 -11.72
C ASN A 129 -7.01 9.37 -11.25
N GLY A 130 -7.06 9.09 -9.95
CA GLY A 130 -8.11 8.25 -9.41
C GLY A 130 -8.06 8.15 -7.89
N VAL A 131 -8.72 7.12 -7.37
CA VAL A 131 -8.77 6.79 -5.95
C VAL A 131 -8.37 5.33 -5.72
N VAL A 132 -7.60 5.12 -4.66
CA VAL A 132 -7.39 3.79 -4.08
C VAL A 132 -8.41 3.62 -2.98
N LYS A 133 -9.03 2.44 -2.93
CA LYS A 133 -9.82 1.97 -1.80
C LYS A 133 -9.14 0.75 -1.23
N ALA A 134 -8.84 0.75 0.06
CA ALA A 134 -8.08 -0.30 0.70
C ALA A 134 -8.63 -0.65 2.08
N ALA A 135 -8.52 -1.93 2.44
CA ALA A 135 -8.95 -2.43 3.74
C ALA A 135 -7.72 -2.73 4.61
N PHE A 136 -7.59 -2.00 5.72
CA PHE A 136 -6.50 -2.14 6.68
C PHE A 136 -6.99 -2.89 7.92
N PRO A 137 -6.28 -3.93 8.39
CA PRO A 137 -6.59 -4.61 9.64
C PRO A 137 -6.66 -3.65 10.83
N ASN A 138 -7.65 -3.83 11.70
CA ASN A 138 -7.81 -3.05 12.94
C ASN A 138 -7.55 -3.88 14.20
N GLU A 139 -7.11 -5.13 14.04
CA GLU A 139 -6.93 -6.05 15.17
C GLU A 139 -5.68 -5.70 15.98
N PRO A 140 -5.71 -5.83 17.31
CA PRO A 140 -4.50 -5.73 18.13
C PRO A 140 -3.42 -6.68 17.63
N ASN A 141 -2.19 -6.19 17.48
CA ASN A 141 -1.02 -6.93 16.97
C ASN A 141 -1.08 -7.33 15.48
N SER A 142 -2.08 -6.89 14.72
CA SER A 142 -2.05 -7.03 13.27
C SER A 142 -0.98 -6.13 12.65
N ILE A 143 -0.40 -6.57 11.54
CA ILE A 143 0.48 -5.72 10.74
C ILE A 143 -0.39 -4.75 9.95
N THR A 144 -0.16 -3.45 10.15
CA THR A 144 -0.85 -2.39 9.43
C THR A 144 -0.42 -2.38 7.95
N PHE A 145 -1.04 -3.20 7.12
CA PHE A 145 -0.85 -3.23 5.68
C PHE A 145 -2.18 -3.65 5.06
N PRO A 146 -2.59 -3.11 3.89
CA PRO A 146 -3.86 -3.49 3.33
C PRO A 146 -3.84 -4.97 2.94
N PHE A 147 -4.92 -5.70 3.17
CA PHE A 147 -5.08 -7.07 2.65
C PHE A 147 -5.94 -7.12 1.38
N LEU A 148 -6.62 -6.01 1.07
CA LEU A 148 -7.39 -5.81 -0.15
C LEU A 148 -7.20 -4.36 -0.60
N SER A 149 -6.91 -4.16 -1.88
CA SER A 149 -6.91 -2.84 -2.51
C SER A 149 -7.64 -2.86 -3.86
N ARG A 150 -8.18 -1.69 -4.22
CA ARG A 150 -8.82 -1.44 -5.50
C ARG A 150 -8.44 -0.04 -5.99
N PHE A 151 -7.96 0.04 -7.22
CA PHE A 151 -7.64 1.28 -7.92
C PHE A 151 -8.75 1.59 -8.92
N VAL A 152 -9.26 2.80 -8.85
CA VAL A 152 -10.37 3.27 -9.70
C VAL A 152 -9.99 4.63 -10.27
N ASP A 153 -10.13 4.84 -11.58
CA ASP A 153 -9.88 6.13 -12.19
C ASP A 153 -10.95 7.19 -11.83
N ASP A 154 -10.74 8.42 -12.27
CA ASP A 154 -11.65 9.56 -12.09
C ASP A 154 -13.05 9.35 -12.69
N LYS A 155 -13.22 8.39 -13.61
CA LYS A 155 -14.48 8.00 -14.23
C LYS A 155 -15.16 6.81 -13.54
N GLY A 156 -14.55 6.27 -12.48
CA GLY A 156 -15.10 5.11 -11.79
C GLY A 156 -14.72 3.75 -12.42
N VAL A 157 -13.84 3.74 -13.43
CA VAL A 157 -13.37 2.51 -14.07
C VAL A 157 -12.36 1.81 -13.18
N LEU A 158 -12.59 0.51 -12.95
CA LEU A 158 -11.67 -0.33 -12.21
C LEU A 158 -10.38 -0.54 -13.01
N LEU A 159 -9.25 -0.10 -12.47
CA LEU A 159 -7.93 -0.29 -13.10
C LEU A 159 -7.18 -1.51 -12.55
N SER A 160 -7.28 -1.74 -11.24
CA SER A 160 -6.61 -2.86 -10.57
C SER A 160 -7.37 -3.24 -9.30
N ALA A 161 -7.42 -4.53 -8.96
CA ALA A 161 -7.86 -5.03 -7.67
C ALA A 161 -6.91 -6.13 -7.22
N SER A 162 -6.47 -6.09 -5.96
CA SER A 162 -5.45 -7.00 -5.46
C SER A 162 -5.72 -7.45 -4.02
N PHE A 163 -5.45 -8.72 -3.75
CA PHE A 163 -5.32 -9.25 -2.40
C PHE A 163 -3.86 -9.29 -1.98
N TYR A 164 -3.61 -9.11 -0.70
CA TYR A 164 -2.29 -9.25 -0.09
C TYR A 164 -2.38 -10.24 1.07
N VAL A 165 -1.52 -11.24 1.06
CA VAL A 165 -1.51 -12.34 2.03
C VAL A 165 -0.10 -12.58 2.55
N ASP A 166 -0.01 -13.30 3.67
CA ASP A 166 1.25 -13.60 4.37
C ASP A 166 2.12 -12.37 4.60
N VAL A 167 1.48 -11.28 5.00
CA VAL A 167 2.17 -10.02 5.32
C VAL A 167 3.03 -10.22 6.56
N THR A 168 4.31 -9.86 6.47
CA THR A 168 5.28 -9.91 7.57
C THR A 168 6.01 -8.59 7.71
N ALA A 169 6.32 -8.18 8.95
CA ALA A 169 6.99 -6.90 9.27
C ALA A 169 8.53 -6.96 9.12
N ASN A 170 9.04 -7.81 8.23
CA ASN A 170 10.46 -8.07 8.01
C ASN A 170 10.71 -8.32 6.52
N ILE A 171 11.97 -8.18 6.08
CA ILE A 171 12.41 -8.61 4.76
C ILE A 171 12.77 -10.10 4.81
N THR A 172 11.96 -10.96 4.22
CA THR A 172 12.27 -12.41 4.19
C THR A 172 13.17 -12.81 3.01
N GLN A 173 13.27 -11.96 1.98
CA GLN A 173 14.12 -12.18 0.80
C GLN A 173 14.98 -10.93 0.47
N PRO A 174 16.03 -10.64 1.25
CA PRO A 174 16.81 -9.42 1.10
C PRO A 174 17.58 -9.33 -0.23
N ALA A 175 17.81 -10.46 -0.90
CA ALA A 175 18.42 -10.48 -2.23
C ALA A 175 17.59 -9.73 -3.28
N LEU A 176 16.26 -9.61 -3.10
CA LEU A 176 15.38 -8.91 -4.05
C LEU A 176 15.55 -7.39 -4.06
N LEU A 177 16.23 -6.83 -3.05
CA LEU A 177 16.51 -5.40 -3.00
C LEU A 177 17.87 -5.06 -3.63
N LYS A 178 18.63 -6.07 -4.10
CA LYS A 178 19.93 -5.86 -4.73
C LYS A 178 19.72 -5.45 -6.19
N ILE A 179 20.28 -4.31 -6.56
CA ILE A 179 20.34 -3.83 -7.94
C ILE A 179 21.68 -4.30 -8.52
N PRO A 180 21.69 -5.11 -9.61
CA PRO A 180 22.92 -5.48 -10.30
C PRO A 180 23.62 -4.28 -10.92
N ASP A 181 24.95 -4.31 -10.95
CA ASP A 181 25.80 -3.35 -11.66
C ASP A 181 26.62 -4.11 -12.72
N PRO A 182 26.53 -3.78 -14.01
CA PRO A 182 25.77 -2.68 -14.62
C PRO A 182 24.29 -3.01 -14.90
N CYS A 183 23.43 -1.98 -14.82
CA CYS A 183 22.04 -2.04 -15.25
C CYS A 183 21.70 -0.93 -16.27
N PRO A 184 22.04 -1.13 -17.56
CA PRO A 184 21.90 -0.09 -18.58
C PRO A 184 20.44 0.32 -18.81
N PRO A 185 20.18 1.54 -19.32
CA PRO A 185 18.83 1.97 -19.69
C PRO A 185 18.19 1.01 -20.69
N LYS A 186 16.88 0.77 -20.53
CA LYS A 186 16.08 0.01 -21.48
C LYS A 186 16.12 0.71 -22.84
N VAL A 187 16.64 0.02 -23.84
CA VAL A 187 16.61 0.50 -25.22
C VAL A 187 15.18 0.38 -25.74
N ILE A 188 14.55 1.52 -26.02
CA ILE A 188 13.24 1.54 -26.67
C ILE A 188 13.50 1.24 -28.16
N ALA A 189 13.09 0.05 -28.59
CA ALA A 189 13.10 -0.34 -30.00
C ALA A 189 11.82 0.15 -30.71
#